data_AF-A0A9R0Y3U9-F1
#
_entry.id   AF-A0A9R0Y3U9-F1
#
_cell.length_a   1.000
_cell.length_b   1.000
_cell.length_c   1.000
_cell.angle_alpha   90.00
_cell.angle_beta   90.00
_cell.angle_gamma   90.00
#
_symmetry.space_group_name_H-M   'P 1'
#
loop_
_entity.id
_entity.type
_entity.pdbx_description
1 polymer ?
#
loop_
_entity_poly.entity_id
_entity_poly.type
_entity_poly.pdbx_seq_one_letter_code
_entity_poly.pdbx_strand_id
1 'polypeptide(L)'
;MDMMNDDTEAVRLQTLQALFDMATYGCLSMQEKHMHMFLGILMDANVVVRNAARKILGPVNLPKLQMFKSALDGLIAGPKKNPEDQDIYVVLFSIGKNHGSFSANIAKHLAKEVFLHCLLPILSTC
;
A
#
# COMPACT_ATOMS: atom_id res chain seq x y z
N MET A 1 -16.13 -6.32 3.12
CA MET A 1 -14.80 -6.81 2.72
C MET A 1 -14.93 -8.00 1.79
N ASP A 2 -15.70 -9.04 2.16
CA ASP A 2 -15.82 -10.29 1.37
C ASP A 2 -16.21 -10.09 -0.10
N MET A 3 -17.02 -9.07 -0.41
CA MET A 3 -17.42 -8.71 -1.78
C MET A 3 -16.25 -8.24 -2.68
N MET A 4 -15.05 -8.00 -2.12
CA MET A 4 -13.84 -7.74 -2.92
C MET A 4 -13.40 -8.96 -3.72
N ASN A 5 -13.80 -10.18 -3.34
CA ASN A 5 -13.47 -11.41 -4.06
C ASN A 5 -14.63 -11.96 -4.89
N ASP A 6 -15.67 -11.15 -5.14
CA ASP A 6 -16.81 -11.60 -5.95
C ASP A 6 -16.38 -11.90 -7.40
N ASP A 7 -16.95 -12.94 -8.01
CA ASP A 7 -16.65 -13.33 -9.39
C ASP A 7 -17.05 -12.24 -10.40
N THR A 8 -18.01 -11.39 -10.03
CA THR A 8 -18.53 -10.30 -10.86
C THR A 8 -17.69 -9.05 -10.72
N GLU A 9 -17.06 -8.62 -11.82
CA GLU A 9 -16.24 -7.39 -11.87
C GLU A 9 -16.99 -6.15 -11.35
N ALA A 10 -18.26 -5.98 -11.75
CA ALA A 10 -19.07 -4.84 -11.32
C ALA A 10 -19.27 -4.79 -9.79
N VAL A 11 -19.44 -5.96 -9.16
CA VAL A 11 -19.59 -6.07 -7.69
C VAL A 11 -18.28 -5.69 -7.01
N ARG A 12 -17.13 -6.16 -7.52
CA ARG A 12 -15.82 -5.78 -7.00
C ARG A 12 -15.59 -4.27 -7.11
N LEU A 13 -15.88 -3.67 -8.27
CA LEU A 13 -15.71 -2.22 -8.47
C LEU A 13 -16.62 -1.39 -7.56
N GLN A 14 -17.90 -1.74 -7.43
CA GLN A 14 -18.82 -1.04 -6.53
C GLN A 14 -18.38 -1.17 -5.06
N THR A 15 -17.88 -2.35 -4.68
CA THR A 15 -17.32 -2.58 -3.34
C THR A 15 -16.12 -1.67 -3.09
N LEU A 16 -15.18 -1.59 -4.04
CA LEU A 16 -13.99 -0.74 -3.91
C LEU A 16 -14.35 0.75 -3.87
N GLN A 17 -15.35 1.18 -4.64
CA GLN A 17 -15.84 2.57 -4.59
C GLN A 17 -16.42 2.89 -3.20
N ALA A 18 -17.27 2.03 -2.65
CA ALA A 18 -17.83 2.23 -1.31
C ALA A 18 -16.73 2.28 -0.24
N LEU A 19 -15.72 1.41 -0.32
CA LEU A 19 -14.58 1.41 0.59
C LEU A 19 -13.73 2.68 0.45
N PHE A 20 -13.53 3.18 -0.77
CA PHE A 20 -12.83 4.43 -1.03
C PHE A 20 -13.55 5.62 -0.38
N ASP A 21 -14.88 5.69 -0.51
CA ASP A 21 -15.68 6.75 0.09
C ASP A 21 -15.61 6.67 1.62
N MET A 22 -15.79 5.48 2.19
CA MET A 22 -15.66 5.27 3.64
C MET A 22 -14.26 5.65 4.17
N ALA A 23 -13.20 5.32 3.44
CA ALA A 23 -11.83 5.71 3.80
C ALA A 23 -11.66 7.23 3.76
N THR A 24 -12.15 7.88 2.70
CA THR A 24 -12.09 9.33 2.53
C THR A 24 -12.77 10.08 3.66
N TYR A 25 -13.90 9.56 4.16
CA TYR A 25 -14.62 10.13 5.30
C TYR A 25 -14.08 9.67 6.67
N GLY A 26 -12.98 8.90 6.72
CA GLY A 26 -12.39 8.40 7.96
C GLY A 26 -13.20 7.30 8.67
N CYS A 27 -14.18 6.72 7.99
CA CYS A 27 -15.05 5.65 8.50
C CYS A 27 -14.47 4.24 8.26
N LEU A 28 -13.35 4.11 7.53
CA LEU A 28 -12.70 2.84 7.26
C LEU A 28 -11.39 2.70 8.03
N SER A 29 -11.35 1.72 8.93
CA SER A 29 -10.12 1.22 9.56
C SER A 29 -9.87 -0.21 9.10
N MET A 30 -8.74 -0.44 8.43
CA MET A 30 -8.40 -1.77 7.94
C MET A 30 -8.11 -2.69 9.13
N GLN A 31 -8.74 -3.87 9.13
CA GLN A 31 -8.46 -4.91 10.13
C GLN A 31 -7.45 -5.90 9.57
N GLU A 32 -6.55 -6.38 10.42
CA GLU A 32 -5.50 -7.34 10.06
C GLU A 32 -6.07 -8.61 9.39
N LYS A 33 -7.20 -9.12 9.90
CA LYS A 33 -7.89 -10.28 9.34
C LYS A 33 -8.33 -10.10 7.88
N HIS A 34 -8.55 -8.86 7.43
CA HIS A 34 -8.95 -8.55 6.05
C HIS A 34 -7.76 -8.14 5.16
N MET A 35 -6.57 -8.01 5.73
CA MET A 35 -5.40 -7.52 5.00
C MET A 35 -5.04 -8.45 3.83
N HIS A 36 -5.06 -9.76 4.04
CA HIS A 36 -4.77 -10.75 3.00
C HIS A 36 -5.70 -10.60 1.78
N MET A 37 -6.99 -10.32 2.01
CA MET A 37 -7.98 -10.11 0.97
C MET A 37 -7.70 -8.81 0.22
N PHE A 38 -7.36 -7.74 0.95
CA PHE A 38 -6.99 -6.48 0.34
C PHE A 38 -5.69 -6.58 -0.49
N LEU A 39 -4.70 -7.35 -0.05
CA LEU A 39 -3.50 -7.61 -0.84
C LEU A 39 -3.80 -8.45 -2.09
N GLY A 40 -4.75 -9.38 -1.99
CA GLY A 40 -5.25 -10.15 -3.14
C GLY A 40 -5.84 -9.26 -4.24
N ILE A 41 -6.67 -8.28 -3.88
CA ILE A 41 -7.32 -7.40 -4.86
C ILE A 41 -6.32 -6.45 -5.58
N LEU A 42 -5.17 -6.16 -4.97
CA LEU A 42 -4.08 -5.43 -5.65
C LEU A 42 -3.47 -6.22 -6.81
N MET A 43 -3.71 -7.53 -6.85
CA MET A 43 -3.24 -8.47 -7.87
C MET A 43 -4.39 -8.97 -8.77
N ASP A 44 -5.56 -8.32 -8.74
CA ASP A 44 -6.71 -8.68 -9.58
C ASP A 44 -6.31 -8.74 -11.07
N ALA A 45 -6.91 -9.65 -11.84
CA ALA A 45 -6.64 -9.77 -13.27
C ALA A 45 -7.02 -8.48 -14.04
N ASN A 46 -8.07 -7.79 -13.61
CA ASN A 46 -8.56 -6.57 -14.23
C ASN A 46 -7.80 -5.33 -13.73
N VAL A 47 -7.22 -4.56 -14.66
CA VAL A 47 -6.45 -3.34 -14.36
C VAL A 47 -7.27 -2.24 -13.70
N VAL A 48 -8.54 -2.09 -14.05
CA VAL A 48 -9.46 -1.10 -13.47
C VAL A 48 -9.71 -1.42 -12.00
N VAL A 49 -9.93 -2.70 -11.68
CA VAL A 49 -10.10 -3.18 -10.30
C VAL A 49 -8.84 -2.92 -9.48
N ARG A 50 -7.66 -3.28 -10.01
CA ARG A 50 -6.38 -2.99 -9.34
C ARG A 50 -6.20 -1.50 -9.07
N ASN A 51 -6.50 -0.65 -10.04
CA ASN A 51 -6.36 0.80 -9.91
C ASN A 51 -7.34 1.39 -8.88
N ALA A 52 -8.58 0.90 -8.85
CA ALA A 52 -9.55 1.28 -7.82
C ALA A 52 -9.07 0.87 -6.41
N ALA A 53 -8.54 -0.35 -6.26
CA ALA A 53 -8.01 -0.82 -4.98
C ALA A 53 -6.82 0.01 -4.49
N ARG A 54 -5.88 0.35 -5.38
CA ARG A 54 -4.72 1.19 -5.05
C ARG A 54 -5.13 2.57 -4.52
N LYS A 55 -6.20 3.18 -5.05
CA LYS A 55 -6.69 4.49 -4.58
C LYS A 55 -7.14 4.48 -3.12
N ILE A 56 -7.62 3.34 -2.60
CA ILE A 56 -8.04 3.19 -1.19
C ILE A 56 -6.84 3.30 -0.23
N LEU A 57 -5.64 2.87 -0.65
CA LEU A 57 -4.44 2.90 0.19
C LEU A 57 -4.03 4.31 0.62
N GLY A 58 -4.39 5.33 -0.15
CA GLY A 58 -4.15 6.72 0.23
C GLY A 58 -4.91 7.08 1.53
N PRO A 59 -6.25 7.11 1.51
CA PRO A 59 -7.05 7.57 2.65
C PRO A 59 -7.30 6.53 3.74
N VAL A 60 -7.12 5.23 3.50
CA VAL A 60 -7.46 4.20 4.51
C VAL A 60 -6.58 4.29 5.75
N ASN A 61 -7.19 4.11 6.93
CA ASN A 61 -6.44 3.97 8.17
C ASN A 61 -5.86 2.56 8.29
N LEU A 62 -4.53 2.47 8.32
CA LEU A 62 -3.78 1.25 8.68
C LEU A 62 -3.30 1.40 10.13
N PRO A 63 -3.91 0.72 11.12
CA PRO A 63 -3.62 0.98 12.53
C PRO A 63 -2.28 0.41 13.02
N LYS A 64 -1.62 -0.45 12.22
CA LYS A 64 -0.40 -1.18 12.62
C LYS A 64 0.70 -0.99 11.59
N LEU A 65 1.94 -0.84 12.07
CA LEU A 65 3.14 -0.72 11.22
C LEU A 65 3.30 -1.91 10.27
N GLN A 66 3.00 -3.14 10.72
CA GLN A 66 3.11 -4.33 9.87
C GLN A 66 2.12 -4.29 8.70
N MET A 67 0.90 -3.80 8.92
CA MET A 67 -0.08 -3.65 7.84
C MET A 67 0.38 -2.60 6.82
N PHE A 68 0.95 -1.50 7.30
CA PHE A 68 1.58 -0.50 6.43
C PHE A 68 2.72 -1.09 5.60
N LYS A 69 3.63 -1.87 6.21
CA LYS A 69 4.70 -2.58 5.49
C LYS A 69 4.15 -3.52 4.42
N SER A 70 3.17 -4.37 4.76
CA SER A 70 2.57 -5.28 3.78
C SER A 70 1.88 -4.55 2.63
N ALA A 71 1.26 -3.39 2.87
CA ALA A 71 0.70 -2.56 1.80
C ALA A 71 1.79 -2.03 0.85
N LEU A 72 2.93 -1.57 1.39
CA LEU A 72 4.08 -1.16 0.59
C LEU A 72 4.65 -2.33 -0.20
N ASP A 73 4.83 -3.48 0.43
CA ASP A 73 5.31 -4.69 -0.24
C ASP A 73 4.37 -5.10 -1.37
N GLY A 74 3.05 -5.05 -1.16
CA GLY A 74 2.06 -5.33 -2.20
C GLY A 74 2.09 -4.33 -3.37
N LEU A 75 2.33 -3.04 -3.09
CA LEU A 75 2.49 -2.01 -4.12
C LEU A 75 3.79 -2.17 -4.91
N ILE A 76 4.89 -2.53 -4.24
CA ILE A 76 6.23 -2.66 -4.84
C ILE A 76 6.39 -3.98 -5.58
N ALA A 77 5.88 -5.08 -5.02
CA ALA A 77 5.95 -6.43 -5.58
C ALA A 77 4.90 -6.70 -6.67
N GLY A 78 3.98 -5.74 -6.90
CA GLY A 78 3.03 -5.79 -8.01
C GLY A 78 3.73 -6.07 -9.35
N PRO A 79 3.03 -6.69 -10.32
CA PRO A 79 3.63 -7.16 -11.55
C PRO A 79 4.38 -6.03 -12.26
N LYS A 80 5.62 -6.32 -12.70
CA LYS A 80 6.54 -5.37 -13.34
C LYS A 80 5.83 -4.47 -14.35
N LYS A 81 5.70 -3.19 -13.98
CA LYS A 81 5.49 -1.99 -14.80
C LYS A 81 4.63 -2.21 -16.03
N ASN A 82 3.31 -2.05 -15.89
CA ASN A 82 2.56 -1.49 -17.01
C ASN A 82 2.99 -0.02 -17.16
N PRO A 83 3.22 0.50 -18.38
CA PRO A 83 3.59 1.89 -18.61
C PRO A 83 2.61 2.91 -18.01
N GLU A 84 1.36 2.49 -17.76
CA GLU A 84 0.29 3.28 -17.17
C GLU A 84 0.33 3.35 -15.62
N ASP A 85 1.25 2.66 -14.96
CA ASP A 85 1.41 2.62 -13.49
C ASP A 85 2.05 3.91 -12.90
N GLN A 86 2.01 5.06 -13.59
CA GLN A 86 2.48 6.35 -13.04
C GLN A 86 1.77 6.70 -11.71
N ASP A 87 0.54 6.22 -11.54
CA ASP A 87 -0.25 6.37 -10.32
C ASP A 87 0.35 5.69 -9.09
N ILE A 88 1.25 4.70 -9.23
CA ILE A 88 1.84 4.00 -8.07
C ILE A 88 2.64 4.99 -7.20
N TYR A 89 3.38 5.92 -7.80
CA TYR A 89 4.14 6.91 -7.02
C TYR A 89 3.21 7.87 -6.27
N VAL A 90 2.07 8.25 -6.86
CA VAL A 90 1.06 9.08 -6.22
C VAL A 90 0.44 8.35 -5.02
N VAL A 91 0.16 7.06 -5.18
CA VAL A 91 -0.36 6.21 -4.08
C VAL A 91 0.68 6.04 -2.98
N LEU A 92 1.94 5.74 -3.31
CA LEU A 92 3.05 5.64 -2.36
C LEU A 92 3.27 6.94 -1.59
N PHE A 93 3.20 8.07 -2.27
CA PHE A 93 3.27 9.39 -1.64
C PHE A 93 2.09 9.59 -0.67
N SER A 94 0.87 9.28 -1.11
CA SER A 94 -0.34 9.50 -0.32
C SER A 94 -0.39 8.64 0.94
N ILE A 95 -0.11 7.34 0.82
CA ILE A 95 -0.08 6.42 1.96
C ILE A 95 1.04 6.82 2.94
N GLY A 96 2.21 7.22 2.44
CA GLY A 96 3.32 7.68 3.29
C GLY A 96 2.99 8.97 4.03
N LYS A 97 2.40 9.95 3.33
CA LYS A 97 1.96 11.22 3.94
C LYS A 97 0.93 10.97 5.06
N ASN A 98 -0.04 10.10 4.82
CA ASN A 98 -1.13 9.84 5.76
C ASN A 98 -0.72 8.94 6.95
N HIS A 99 0.41 8.21 6.82
CA HIS A 99 0.98 7.37 7.89
C HIS A 99 2.38 7.84 8.30
N GLY A 100 2.56 9.16 8.48
CA GLY A 100 3.88 9.78 8.67
C GLY A 100 4.74 9.19 9.80
N SER A 101 4.13 8.73 10.89
CA SER A 101 4.85 8.07 11.99
C SER A 101 5.46 6.72 11.57
N PHE A 102 4.75 5.95 10.74
CA PHE A 102 5.26 4.71 10.17
C PHE A 102 6.31 4.97 9.10
N SER A 103 6.10 5.96 8.23
CA SER A 103 7.11 6.39 7.26
C SER A 103 8.41 6.83 7.94
N ALA A 104 8.34 7.62 9.01
CA ALA A 104 9.51 8.02 9.79
C ALA A 104 10.22 6.82 10.43
N ASN A 105 9.46 5.82 10.90
CA ASN A 105 10.02 4.59 11.45
C ASN A 105 10.83 3.82 10.40
N ILE A 106 10.26 3.62 9.19
CA ILE A 106 10.95 2.95 8.09
C ILE A 106 12.17 3.75 7.64
N ALA A 107 12.05 5.07 7.45
CA ALA A 107 13.16 5.92 7.04
C ALA A 107 14.33 5.86 8.04
N LYS A 108 14.05 5.86 9.35
CA LYS A 108 15.06 5.70 10.39
C LYS A 108 15.75 4.34 10.33
N HIS A 109 15.01 3.27 10.00
CA HIS A 109 15.58 1.94 9.85
C HIS A 109 16.49 1.86 8.63
N LEU A 110 16.01 2.32 7.46
CA LEU A 110 16.79 2.36 6.22
C LEU A 110 18.05 3.21 6.35
N ALA A 111 17.98 4.37 7.00
CA ALA A 111 19.15 5.21 7.24
C ALA A 111 20.23 4.50 8.06
N LYS A 112 19.83 3.69 9.05
CA LYS A 112 20.76 2.88 9.85
C LYS A 112 21.40 1.78 9.00
N GLU A 113 20.63 1.09 8.16
CA GLU A 113 21.15 0.04 7.29
C GLU A 113 22.14 0.60 6.27
N VAL A 114 21.80 1.71 5.60
CA VAL A 114 22.71 2.38 4.66
C VAL A 114 23.99 2.83 5.37
N PHE A 115 23.86 3.40 6.59
CA PHE A 115 25.02 3.78 7.37
C PHE A 115 25.93 2.58 7.70
N LEU A 116 25.34 1.49 8.21
CA LEU A 116 26.09 0.32 8.66
C LEU A 116 26.72 -0.47 7.50
N HIS A 117 25.99 -0.64 6.40
CA HIS A 117 26.39 -1.53 5.31
C HIS A 117 27.10 -0.82 4.16
N CYS A 118 26.85 0.47 3.95
CA CYS A 118 27.47 1.21 2.84
C CYS A 118 28.51 2.21 3.33
N LEU A 119 28.19 3.03 4.34
CA LEU A 119 29.05 4.15 4.74
C LEU A 119 30.16 3.75 5.73
N LEU A 120 29.85 2.91 6.72
CA LEU A 120 30.82 2.48 7.73
C LEU A 120 32.05 1.77 7.12
N PRO A 121 31.90 0.84 6.15
CA PRO A 121 33.06 0.21 5.52
C PRO A 121 33.96 1.21 4.78
N ILE A 122 33.38 2.23 4.15
CA ILE A 122 34.13 3.28 3.45
C ILE A 122 34.94 4.12 4.45
N LEU A 123 34.30 4.51 5.56
CA LEU A 123 34.93 5.31 6.60
C LEU A 123 36.02 4.55 7.37
N SER A 124 35.90 3.23 7.51
CA SER A 124 36.91 2.39 8.17
C SER A 124 38.12 2.05 7.29
N THR A 125 38.11 2.42 6.01
CA THR A 125 39.24 2.25 5.07
C THR A 125 40.07 3.51 4.84
N CYS A 126 39.70 4.64 5.47
CA CYS A 126 40.49 5.88 5.53
C CYS A 126 41.23 5.98 6.87
#